data_AF-A0A6P0SLC4-F1
#
_entry.id   AF-A0A6P0SLC4-F1
#
_cell.length_a   1.000
_cell.length_b   1.000
_cell.length_c   1.000
_cell.angle_alpha   90.00
_cell.angle_beta   90.00
_cell.angle_gamma   90.00
#
_symmetry.space_group_name_H-M   'P 1'
#
loop_
_entity.id
_entity.type
_entity.pdbx_description
1 polymer ?
#
loop_
_entity_poly.entity_id
_entity_poly.type
_entity_poly.pdbx_seq_one_letter_code
_entity_poly.pdbx_strand_id
1 'polypeptide(L)' 'PEEATVKAHIRGLRQKLDAAGAPSDLIETVYGLGYRLKENP' A
#
# COMPACT_ATOMS: atom_id res chain seq x y z
N PRO A 1 -9.27 -11.09 11.76
CA PRO A 1 -9.94 -9.76 11.62
C PRO A 1 -8.96 -8.63 11.23
N GLU A 2 -7.73 -8.63 11.74
CA GLU A 2 -6.76 -7.53 11.54
C GLU A 2 -6.30 -7.37 10.10
N GLU A 3 -5.99 -8.46 9.37
CA GLU A 3 -5.51 -8.37 7.97
C GLU A 3 -6.50 -7.67 7.03
N ALA A 4 -7.81 -7.91 7.23
CA ALA A 4 -8.84 -7.28 6.40
C ALA A 4 -8.87 -5.75 6.59
N THR A 5 -8.67 -5.30 7.83
CA THR A 5 -8.60 -3.88 8.18
C THR A 5 -7.35 -3.22 7.58
N VAL A 6 -6.20 -3.88 7.67
CA VAL A 6 -4.96 -3.40 7.04
C VAL A 6 -5.14 -3.28 5.53
N LYS A 7 -5.70 -4.31 4.87
CA LYS A 7 -5.96 -4.28 3.43
C LYS A 7 -6.90 -3.14 3.01
N ALA A 8 -7.92 -2.83 3.81
CA ALA A 8 -8.82 -1.71 3.57
C ALA A 8 -8.10 -0.35 3.65
N HIS A 9 -7.26 -0.17 4.66
CA HIS A 9 -6.44 1.05 4.80
C HIS A 9 -5.42 1.19 3.68
N ILE A 10 -4.72 0.11 3.31
CA ILE A 10 -3.78 0.10 2.18
C ILE A 10 -4.48 0.47 0.88
N ARG A 11 -5.71 -0.01 0.65
CA ARG A 11 -6.49 0.36 -0.54
C ARG A 11 -6.81 1.85 -0.58
N GLY A 12 -7.27 2.42 0.54
CA GLY A 12 -7.54 3.85 0.63
C GLY A 12 -6.28 4.70 0.46
N LEU A 13 -5.15 4.23 1.00
CA LEU A 13 -3.86 4.88 0.85
C LEU A 13 -3.40 4.87 -0.61
N ARG A 14 -3.49 3.72 -1.31
CA ARG A 14 -3.19 3.61 -2.74
C ARG A 14 -4.03 4.57 -3.59
N GLN A 15 -5.32 4.70 -3.30
CA GLN A 15 -6.19 5.64 -4.03
C GLN A 15 -5.77 7.10 -3.83
N LYS A 16 -5.36 7.48 -2.62
CA LYS A 16 -4.86 8.84 -2.35
C LYS A 16 -3.52 9.11 -3.04
N LEU A 17 -2.63 8.11 -3.05
CA LEU A 17 -1.34 8.18 -3.71
C LEU A 17 -1.50 8.27 -5.23
N ASP A 18 -2.39 7.46 -5.81
CA ASP A 18 -2.74 7.49 -7.23
C ASP A 18 -3.33 8.85 -7.63
N ALA A 19 -4.24 9.40 -6.81
CA ALA A 19 -4.78 10.75 -7.01
C ALA A 19 -3.71 11.85 -6.91
N ALA A 20 -2.61 11.62 -6.18
CA ALA A 20 -1.46 12.51 -6.10
C ALA A 20 -0.44 12.30 -7.25
N GLY A 21 -0.70 11.37 -8.19
CA GLY A 21 0.18 11.04 -9.30
C GLY A 21 1.33 10.10 -8.92
N ALA A 22 1.27 9.45 -7.76
CA ALA A 22 2.29 8.50 -7.33
C ALA A 22 2.08 7.13 -8.00
N PRO A 23 3.16 6.38 -8.29
CA PRO A 23 3.07 5.07 -8.91
C PRO A 23 2.35 4.07 -8.00
N SER A 24 1.51 3.22 -8.58
CA SER A 24 0.76 2.18 -7.87
C SER A 24 1.64 1.11 -7.21
N ASP A 25 2.91 1.07 -7.60
CA ASP A 25 3.97 0.22 -7.04
C ASP A 25 4.65 0.82 -5.78
N LEU A 26 4.14 1.96 -5.28
CA LEU A 26 4.67 2.57 -4.05
C LEU A 26 4.48 1.67 -2.82
N ILE A 27 3.48 0.79 -2.82
CA ILE A 27 3.20 -0.11 -1.69
C ILE A 27 3.32 -1.56 -2.17
N GLU A 28 4.40 -2.21 -1.76
CA GLU A 28 4.69 -3.62 -2.04
C GLU A 28 4.00 -4.52 -1.01
N THR A 29 3.54 -5.68 -1.46
CA THR A 29 3.00 -6.73 -0.58
C THR A 29 4.07 -7.79 -0.40
N VAL A 30 4.61 -7.88 0.81
CA VAL A 30 5.64 -8.85 1.18
C VAL A 30 4.93 -10.09 1.72
N TYR A 31 4.93 -11.16 0.93
CA TYR A 31 4.30 -12.41 1.31
C TYR A 31 4.93 -12.98 2.59
N GLY A 32 4.13 -13.19 3.62
CA GLY A 32 4.57 -13.64 4.94
C GLY A 32 5.08 -12.54 5.89
N LEU A 33 5.11 -11.28 5.47
CA LEU A 33 5.56 -10.14 6.30
C LEU A 33 4.56 -8.99 6.37
N GLY A 34 3.75 -8.78 5.33
CA GLY A 34 2.72 -7.73 5.27
C GLY A 34 2.93 -6.75 4.11
N TYR A 35 2.94 -5.45 4.40
CA TYR A 35 3.05 -4.37 3.40
C TYR A 35 4.28 -3.50 3.67
N ARG A 36 4.93 -3.04 2.61
CA ARG A 36 6.11 -2.18 2.63
C ARG A 36 5.88 -0.98 1.73
N LEU A 37 6.33 0.19 2.16
CA LEU A 37 6.45 1.35 1.27
C LEU A 37 7.76 1.24 0.51
N LYS A 38 7.71 1.35 -0.81
CA LYS A 38 8.87 1.41 -1.68
C LYS A 38 9.49 2.79 -1.53
N GLU A 39 10.69 2.85 -0.94
CA GLU A 39 11.47 4.09 -0.93
C GLU A 39 11.84 4.45 -2.36
N ASN A 40 11.52 5.69 -2.75
CA ASN A 40 11.94 6.23 -4.03
C ASN A 40 13.49 6.25 -4.07
N PRO A 41 14.13 5.85 -5.19
CA PRO A 41 15.56 6.05 -5.34
C PRO A 41 15.95 7.54 -5.27
#